data_AF-A0A5C1AMR2-F1
#
_entry.id   AF-A0A5C1AMR2-F1
#
_cell.length_a   1.000
_cell.length_b   1.000
_cell.length_c   1.000
_cell.angle_alpha   90.00
_cell.angle_beta   90.00
_cell.angle_gamma   90.00
#
_symmetry.space_group_name_H-M   'P 1'
#
loop_
_entity.id
_entity.type
_entity.pdbx_description
1 polymer ?
#
loop_
_entity_poly.entity_id
_entity_poly.type
_entity_poly.pdbx_seq_one_letter_code
_entity_poly.pdbx_strand_id
1 'polypeptide(L)'
;MRITLRSLTGCAGLGLALSVLSGCQTYFGGLTLPSPHYLKQRPQYFPPDPAFPLQREVDSMQDPDGLLRRNAGAVAPVIAPAAPVAAPAPAGAGR
;
A
#
# COMPACT_ATOMS: atom_id res chain seq x y z
N MET A 1 -25.89 -17.04 -47.65
CA MET A 1 -24.84 -17.95 -47.14
C MET A 1 -23.46 -17.32 -46.90
N ARG A 2 -23.16 -16.10 -47.39
CA ARG A 2 -21.87 -15.42 -47.15
C ARG A 2 -21.80 -14.64 -45.82
N ILE A 3 -22.95 -14.21 -45.30
CA ILE A 3 -23.06 -13.45 -44.04
C ILE A 3 -22.82 -14.36 -42.82
N THR A 4 -23.36 -15.58 -42.83
CA THR A 4 -23.16 -16.58 -41.77
C THR A 4 -21.70 -17.05 -41.67
N LEU A 5 -21.02 -17.22 -42.82
CA LEU A 5 -19.62 -17.63 -42.83
C LEU A 5 -18.69 -16.57 -42.22
N ARG A 6 -18.96 -15.27 -42.47
CA ARG A 6 -18.20 -14.15 -41.90
C ARG A 6 -18.37 -14.01 -40.39
N SER A 7 -19.59 -14.18 -39.88
CA SER A 7 -19.84 -14.18 -38.42
C SER A 7 -19.14 -15.35 -37.73
N LEU A 8 -19.10 -16.53 -38.38
CA LEU A 8 -18.42 -17.70 -37.82
C LEU A 8 -16.90 -17.49 -37.72
N THR A 9 -16.28 -16.90 -38.75
CA THR A 9 -14.83 -16.58 -38.73
C THR A 9 -14.51 -15.50 -37.69
N GLY A 10 -15.39 -14.50 -37.52
CA GLY A 10 -15.24 -13.46 -36.51
C GLY A 10 -15.28 -14.01 -35.08
N CYS A 11 -16.25 -14.86 -34.77
CA CYS A 11 -16.35 -15.51 -33.46
C CYS A 11 -15.14 -16.42 -33.17
N ALA A 12 -14.68 -17.18 -34.17
CA ALA A 12 -13.51 -18.04 -34.02
C ALA A 12 -12.22 -17.22 -33.76
N GLY A 13 -12.02 -16.12 -34.48
CA GLY A 13 -10.88 -15.23 -34.27
C GLY A 13 -10.90 -14.56 -32.90
N LEU A 14 -12.06 -14.10 -32.44
CA LEU A 14 -12.23 -13.50 -31.12
C LEU A 14 -11.98 -14.53 -30.00
N GLY A 15 -12.53 -15.74 -30.13
CA GLY A 15 -12.33 -16.82 -29.16
C GLY A 15 -10.85 -17.23 -29.04
N LEU A 16 -10.15 -17.34 -30.17
CA LEU A 16 -8.72 -17.66 -30.18
C LEU A 16 -7.89 -16.52 -29.57
N ALA A 17 -8.18 -15.27 -29.90
CA ALA A 17 -7.49 -14.11 -29.31
C ALA A 17 -7.67 -14.04 -27.78
N LEU A 18 -8.89 -14.27 -27.29
CA LEU A 18 -9.17 -14.30 -25.85
C LEU A 18 -8.45 -15.47 -25.15
N SER A 19 -8.34 -16.63 -25.80
CA SER A 19 -7.61 -17.78 -25.23
C SER A 19 -6.10 -17.55 -25.13
N VAL A 20 -5.51 -16.76 -26.02
CA VAL A 20 -4.08 -16.41 -25.98
C VAL A 20 -3.80 -15.32 -24.94
N LEU A 21 -4.72 -14.35 -24.78
CA LEU A 21 -4.61 -13.33 -23.73
C LEU A 21 -4.90 -13.89 -22.33
N SER A 22 -5.81 -14.86 -22.22
CA SER A 22 -6.06 -15.62 -21.01
C SER A 22 -4.99 -16.69 -20.85
N GLY A 23 -3.78 -16.31 -20.43
CA GLY A 23 -2.70 -17.26 -20.17
C GLY A 23 -3.11 -18.39 -19.20
N CYS A 24 -2.37 -19.49 -19.19
CA CYS A 24 -2.56 -20.61 -18.26
C CYS A 24 -2.28 -20.15 -16.82
N GLN A 25 -3.28 -19.55 -16.19
CA GLN A 25 -3.21 -19.01 -14.84
C GLN A 25 -2.79 -20.13 -13.89
N THR A 26 -1.58 -20.00 -13.33
CA THR A 26 -1.01 -21.07 -12.51
C THR A 26 -1.72 -21.07 -11.16
N TYR A 27 -2.45 -22.16 -10.88
CA TYR A 27 -3.14 -22.38 -9.62
C TYR A 27 -2.27 -23.20 -8.69
N PHE A 28 -1.92 -22.64 -7.53
CA PHE A 28 -1.10 -23.32 -6.53
C PHE A 28 -1.56 -22.94 -5.12
N GLY A 29 -1.73 -23.93 -4.23
CA GLY A 29 -2.09 -23.69 -2.84
C GLY A 29 -3.42 -22.97 -2.62
N GLY A 30 -4.40 -23.13 -3.51
CA GLY A 30 -5.68 -22.44 -3.41
C GLY A 30 -5.74 -21.07 -4.08
N LEU A 31 -4.60 -20.57 -4.59
CA LEU A 31 -4.45 -19.21 -5.11
C LEU A 31 -4.03 -19.23 -6.59
N THR A 32 -4.52 -18.26 -7.35
CA THR A 32 -4.00 -17.95 -8.69
C THR A 32 -2.85 -16.96 -8.55
N LEU A 33 -1.61 -17.43 -8.64
CA LEU A 33 -0.47 -16.53 -8.42
C LEU A 33 -0.22 -15.64 -9.64
N PRO A 34 -0.10 -14.32 -9.47
CA PRO A 34 0.07 -13.37 -10.57
C PRO A 34 1.48 -13.41 -11.19
N SER A 35 2.47 -13.96 -10.49
CA SER A 35 3.86 -14.04 -10.96
C SER A 35 4.28 -15.49 -11.21
N PRO A 36 4.88 -15.81 -12.37
CA PRO A 36 5.42 -17.14 -12.65
C PRO A 36 6.71 -17.47 -11.85
N HIS A 37 7.24 -16.52 -11.07
CA HIS A 37 8.49 -16.68 -10.32
C HIS A 37 8.28 -16.97 -8.84
N TYR A 38 7.06 -17.27 -8.39
CA TYR A 38 6.75 -17.44 -6.97
C TYR A 38 7.59 -18.56 -6.30
N LEU A 39 7.85 -19.67 -7.00
CA LEU A 39 8.68 -20.78 -6.50
C LEU A 39 10.17 -20.45 -6.41
N LYS A 40 10.62 -19.37 -7.05
CA LYS A 40 12.03 -18.98 -7.09
C LYS A 40 12.38 -17.99 -5.97
N GLN A 41 11.37 -17.48 -5.26
CA GLN A 41 11.57 -16.57 -4.13
C GLN A 41 12.21 -17.36 -3.00
N ARG A 42 13.47 -17.06 -2.71
CA ARG A 42 14.14 -17.59 -1.54
C ARG A 42 13.57 -16.91 -0.28
N PRO A 43 13.54 -17.59 0.88
CA PRO A 43 13.22 -16.94 2.13
C PRO A 43 14.15 -15.73 2.31
N GLN A 44 13.56 -14.54 2.41
CA GLN A 44 14.31 -13.34 2.73
C GLN A 44 14.69 -13.41 4.20
N TYR A 45 15.99 -13.38 4.50
CA TYR A 45 16.44 -13.29 5.89
C TYR A 45 16.04 -11.93 6.45
N PHE A 46 15.31 -11.96 7.55
CA PHE A 46 15.07 -10.81 8.42
C PHE A 46 15.89 -11.05 9.70
N PRO A 47 16.79 -10.12 10.07
CA PRO A 47 17.44 -10.22 11.37
C PRO A 47 16.39 -10.20 12.48
N PRO A 48 16.69 -10.81 13.64
CA PRO A 48 15.80 -10.71 14.78
C PRO A 48 15.55 -9.24 15.13
N ASP A 49 14.31 -8.94 15.49
CA ASP A 49 13.95 -7.59 15.91
C ASP A 49 14.78 -7.17 17.14
N PRO A 50 15.08 -5.87 17.27
CA PRO A 50 15.71 -5.35 18.47
C PRO A 50 14.83 -5.64 19.70
N ALA A 51 15.45 -5.82 20.87
CA ALA A 51 14.74 -6.15 22.12
C ALA A 51 13.63 -5.14 22.49
N PHE A 52 13.76 -3.91 22.01
CA PHE A 52 12.76 -2.85 22.12
C PHE A 52 12.49 -2.23 20.74
N PRO A 53 11.23 -2.00 20.37
CA PRO A 53 10.88 -1.35 19.10
C PRO A 53 11.29 0.12 19.03
N LEU A 54 11.50 0.76 20.20
CA LEU A 54 11.79 2.18 20.37
C LEU A 54 13.15 2.36 21.09
N GLN A 55 14.23 1.88 20.47
CA GLN A 55 15.58 1.92 21.07
C GLN A 55 16.02 3.36 21.40
N ARG A 56 15.71 4.33 20.54
CA ARG A 56 16.12 5.73 20.73
C ARG A 56 15.50 6.34 21.98
N GLU A 57 14.27 5.95 22.26
CA GLU A 57 13.51 6.39 23.41
C GLU A 57 14.05 5.72 24.68
N VAL A 58 14.40 4.43 24.62
CA VAL A 58 15.07 3.73 25.72
C VAL A 58 16.42 4.36 26.03
N ASP A 59 17.26 4.60 25.01
CA ASP A 59 18.55 5.28 25.16
C ASP A 59 18.37 6.65 25.82
N SER A 60 17.33 7.40 25.43
CA SER A 60 17.02 8.71 26.02
C SER A 60 16.58 8.64 27.48
N MET A 61 15.96 7.54 27.92
CA MET A 61 15.56 7.32 29.32
C MET A 61 16.73 6.81 30.16
N GLN A 62 17.70 6.14 29.55
CA GLN A 62 18.89 5.59 30.21
C GLN A 62 20.06 6.58 30.24
N ASP A 63 20.03 7.63 29.42
CA ASP A 63 21.04 8.69 29.40
C ASP A 63 21.01 9.53 30.70
N PRO A 64 22.02 9.41 31.59
CA PRO A 64 22.06 10.15 32.84
C PRO A 64 22.14 11.68 32.63
N ASP A 65 22.71 12.13 31.51
CA ASP A 65 22.83 13.56 31.17
C ASP A 65 21.70 14.04 30.25
N GLY A 66 20.73 13.17 29.92
CA GLY A 66 19.67 13.43 28.95
C GLY A 66 18.78 14.63 29.32
N LEU A 67 18.58 14.86 30.63
CA LEU A 67 17.85 16.03 31.14
C LEU A 67 18.61 17.36 30.93
N LEU A 68 19.92 17.35 31.13
CA LEU A 68 20.78 18.52 30.89
C LEU A 68 20.83 18.85 29.39
N ARG A 69 20.94 17.82 28.54
CA ARG A 69 20.93 17.95 27.07
C ARG A 69 19.60 18.49 26.55
N ARG A 70 18.45 18.07 27.10
CA ARG A 70 17.13 18.63 26.75
C ARG A 70 16.99 20.12 27.09
N ASN A 71 17.55 20.55 28.21
CA ASN A 71 17.45 21.94 28.66
C ASN A 71 18.42 22.89 27.95
N ALA A 72 19.47 22.38 27.30
CA ALA A 72 20.46 23.18 26.58
C ALA A 72 19.94 23.88 25.29
N GLY A 73 18.67 23.69 24.92
CA GLY A 73 18.04 24.32 23.76
C GLY A 73 16.58 24.77 23.96
N ALA A 74 16.08 24.83 25.20
CA ALA A 74 14.67 25.12 25.47
C ALA A 74 14.36 26.63 25.35
N VAL A 75 13.98 27.07 24.15
CA VAL A 75 13.06 28.20 23.98
C VAL A 75 11.70 27.60 23.69
N ALA A 76 10.82 27.56 24.69
CA ALA A 76 9.48 27.01 24.52
C ALA A 76 8.65 27.89 23.57
N PRO A 77 8.05 27.35 22.49
CA PRO A 77 7.09 28.12 21.72
C PRO A 77 5.80 28.26 22.54
N VAL A 78 5.42 29.50 22.85
CA VAL A 78 4.10 29.81 23.41
C VAL A 78 3.06 29.52 22.32
N ILE A 79 2.24 28.49 22.51
CA ILE A 79 1.10 28.18 21.64
C ILE A 79 -0.03 29.14 22.03
N ALA A 80 -0.31 30.12 21.16
CA ALA A 80 -1.49 30.96 21.29
C ALA A 80 -2.76 30.12 20.99
N PRO A 81 -3.87 30.29 21.74
CA PRO A 81 -5.08 29.51 21.52
C PRO A 81 -5.71 29.84 20.16
N ALA A 82 -6.08 28.78 19.42
CA ALA A 82 -6.67 28.87 18.09
C ALA A 82 -8.06 29.51 18.14
N ALA A 83 -8.28 30.55 17.32
CA ALA A 83 -9.60 31.15 17.14
C ALA A 83 -10.60 30.15 16.53
N PRO A 84 -11.89 30.20 16.90
CA PRO A 84 -12.88 29.25 16.41
C PRO A 84 -13.19 29.47 14.92
N VAL A 85 -13.03 28.40 14.12
CA VAL A 85 -13.33 28.38 12.69
C VAL A 85 -14.84 28.41 12.46
N ALA A 86 -15.32 29.35 11.65
CA ALA A 86 -16.73 29.46 11.28
C ALA A 86 -17.17 28.28 10.39
N ALA A 87 -18.35 27.73 10.65
CA ALA A 87 -18.90 26.56 9.96
C ALA A 87 -19.20 26.85 8.47
N PRO A 88 -18.98 25.88 7.56
CA PRO A 88 -19.29 26.04 6.15
C PRO A 88 -20.81 25.99 5.89
N ALA A 89 -21.31 26.90 5.06
CA ALA A 89 -22.73 26.98 4.67
C ALA A 89 -23.16 25.81 3.76
N PRO A 90 -24.41 25.34 3.84
CA PRO A 90 -24.87 24.22 3.02
C PRO A 90 -25.05 24.63 1.55
N ALA A 91 -24.41 23.88 0.65
CA ALA A 91 -24.58 23.99 -0.80
C ALA A 91 -25.97 23.47 -1.22
N GLY A 92 -26.71 24.31 -1.97
CA GLY A 92 -28.11 24.10 -2.34
C GLY A 92 -28.37 22.90 -3.23
N ALA A 93 -29.61 22.40 -3.11
CA ALA A 93 -30.16 21.25 -3.83
C ALA A 93 -30.72 21.62 -5.22
N GLY A 94 -30.66 20.66 -6.14
CA GLY A 94 -31.77 20.42 -7.09
C GLY A 94 -31.48 20.62 -8.58
N ARG A 95 -31.48 19.50 -9.32
CA ARG A 95 -32.44 19.26 -10.40
C ARG A 95 -33.02 17.87 -10.25
#